data_AF-A0A7Y8HRX2-F1
#
_entry.id   AF-A0A7Y8HRX2-F1
#
_cell.length_a   1.000
_cell.length_b   1.000
_cell.length_c   1.000
_cell.angle_alpha   90.00
_cell.angle_beta   90.00
_cell.angle_gamma   90.00
#
_symmetry.space_group_name_H-M   'P 1'
#
loop_
_entity.id
_entity.type
_entity.pdbx_description
1 polymer ?
#
loop_
_entity_poly.entity_id
_entity_poly.type
_entity_poly.pdbx_seq_one_letter_code
_entity_poly.pdbx_strand_id
1 'polypeptide(L)'
;MTYRTVKIVILPVVLALSGCSSGPAVIPAELESQIDQSVSFPQILAAPTAYSGRTVLLGGEILSAKRTSDGTKFEILQLPVSKENPPE
;
A
#
# COMPACT_ATOMS: atom_id res chain seq x y z
N MET A 1 34.17 30.91 24.98
CA MET A 1 33.16 31.40 24.02
C MET A 1 32.82 30.38 22.92
N THR A 2 33.25 29.12 23.04
CA THR A 2 33.06 28.06 22.03
C THR A 2 31.78 27.24 22.28
N TYR A 3 31.41 27.04 23.55
CA TYR A 3 30.25 26.23 23.97
C TYR A 3 28.89 26.80 23.56
N ARG A 4 28.79 28.14 23.42
CA ARG A 4 27.55 28.83 23.04
C ARG A 4 27.25 28.66 21.55
N THR A 5 28.27 28.76 20.71
CA THR A 5 28.15 28.57 19.25
C THR A 5 27.89 27.09 18.90
N VAL A 6 28.54 26.17 19.61
CA VAL A 6 28.30 24.72 19.46
C VAL A 6 26.84 24.37 19.78
N LYS A 7 26.26 24.92 20.86
CA LYS A 7 24.84 24.71 21.19
C LYS A 7 23.87 25.31 20.16
N ILE A 8 24.20 26.46 19.58
CA ILE A 8 23.38 27.14 18.56
C ILE A 8 23.33 26.33 17.26
N VAL A 9 24.41 25.63 16.89
CA VAL A 9 24.47 24.82 15.67
C VAL A 9 23.92 23.40 15.88
N ILE A 10 24.10 22.81 17.06
CA ILE A 10 23.60 21.45 17.35
C ILE A 10 22.07 21.40 17.42
N LEU A 11 21.42 22.44 17.95
CA LEU A 11 19.97 22.45 18.12
C LEU A 11 19.18 22.29 16.79
N PRO A 12 19.42 23.08 15.72
CA PRO A 12 18.67 22.93 14.47
C PRO A 12 18.98 21.60 13.74
N VAL A 13 20.18 21.05 13.89
CA VAL A 13 20.58 19.78 13.26
C VAL A 13 19.82 18.60 13.87
N VAL A 14 19.56 18.61 15.19
CA VAL A 14 18.76 17.56 15.84
C VAL A 14 17.29 17.62 15.43
N LEU A 15 16.72 18.83 15.25
CA LEU A 15 15.35 18.97 14.75
C LEU A 15 15.18 18.53 13.29
N ALA A 16 16.22 18.62 12.47
CA ALA A 16 16.17 18.20 11.07
C ALA A 16 16.11 16.66 10.89
N LEU A 17 16.40 15.87 11.93
CA LEU A 17 16.37 14.40 11.88
C LEU A 17 15.01 13.79 12.25
N SER A 18 14.02 14.59 12.66
CA SER A 18 12.71 14.11 13.14
C SER A 18 11.66 13.92 12.04
N GLY A 19 12.05 13.92 10.76
CA GLY A 19 11.14 14.00 9.62
C GLY A 19 10.67 12.68 8.99
N CYS A 20 11.09 11.51 9.50
CA CYS A 20 10.63 10.23 8.97
C CYS A 20 9.20 9.92 9.46
N SER A 21 8.20 10.51 8.82
CA SER A 21 6.83 10.00 8.89
C SER A 21 6.75 8.77 7.99
N SER A 22 7.00 7.58 8.55
CA SER A 22 6.50 6.34 7.96
C SER A 22 5.00 6.55 7.78
N GLY A 23 4.54 6.63 6.53
CA GLY A 23 3.13 6.85 6.21
C GLY A 23 2.25 5.79 6.90
N PRO A 24 0.96 6.10 7.14
CA PRO A 24 0.05 5.11 7.69
C PRO A 24 0.11 3.83 6.84
N ALA A 25 0.18 2.68 7.52
CA ALA A 25 0.12 1.39 6.83
C ALA A 25 -1.15 1.36 5.97
N VAL A 26 -0.98 1.16 4.66
CA VAL A 26 -2.08 1.19 3.67
C VAL A 26 -3.07 0.05 3.92
N ILE A 27 -2.62 -1.03 4.57
CA ILE A 27 -3.42 -2.19 4.95
C ILE A 27 -3.55 -2.24 6.48
N PRO A 28 -4.78 -2.26 7.03
CA PRO A 28 -5.00 -2.50 8.46
C PRO A 28 -4.45 -3.86 8.90
N ALA A 29 -3.85 -3.93 10.10
CA ALA A 29 -3.22 -5.15 10.62
C ALA A 29 -4.20 -6.35 10.71
N GLU A 30 -5.47 -6.07 10.95
CA GLU A 30 -6.53 -7.09 11.01
C GLU A 30 -6.77 -7.75 9.65
N LEU A 31 -6.61 -6.98 8.56
CA LEU A 31 -6.76 -7.46 7.19
C LEU A 31 -5.52 -8.20 6.70
N GLU A 32 -4.32 -7.80 7.13
CA GLU A 32 -3.07 -8.47 6.73
C GLU A 32 -3.10 -9.98 6.99
N SER A 33 -3.63 -10.39 8.14
CA SER A 33 -3.75 -11.81 8.52
C SER A 33 -4.70 -12.63 7.64
N GLN A 34 -5.58 -11.96 6.89
CA GLN A 34 -6.61 -12.60 6.07
C GLN A 34 -6.24 -12.65 4.59
N ILE A 35 -5.21 -11.92 4.17
CA ILE A 35 -4.79 -11.85 2.76
C ILE A 35 -4.05 -13.13 2.38
N ASP A 36 -4.59 -13.83 1.37
CA ASP A 36 -3.89 -14.95 0.72
C ASP A 36 -2.84 -14.41 -0.25
N GLN A 37 -1.60 -14.27 0.24
CA GLN A 37 -0.46 -13.79 -0.55
C GLN A 37 0.03 -14.79 -1.60
N SER A 38 -0.49 -16.02 -1.63
CA SER A 38 -0.10 -17.03 -2.62
C SER A 38 -0.82 -16.88 -3.96
N VAL A 39 -1.88 -16.07 -4.02
CA VAL A 39 -2.72 -15.89 -5.20
C VAL A 39 -2.21 -14.71 -6.03
N SER A 40 -1.93 -14.97 -7.30
CA SER A 40 -1.51 -13.97 -8.28
C SER A 40 -2.66 -13.56 -9.20
N PHE A 41 -2.58 -12.35 -9.75
CA PHE A 41 -3.57 -11.85 -10.71
C PHE A 41 -3.78 -12.75 -11.93
N PRO A 42 -2.74 -13.31 -12.59
CA PRO A 42 -2.93 -14.23 -13.72
C PRO A 42 -3.71 -15.51 -13.35
N GLN A 43 -3.55 -16.02 -12.12
CA GLN A 43 -4.30 -17.18 -11.65
C GLN A 43 -5.79 -16.88 -11.48
N ILE A 44 -6.11 -15.69 -10.94
CA ILE A 44 -7.51 -15.24 -10.81
C ILE A 44 -8.14 -15.07 -12.20
N LEU A 45 -7.43 -14.48 -13.15
CA LEU A 45 -7.91 -14.35 -14.53
C LEU A 45 -8.18 -15.70 -15.19
N ALA A 46 -7.31 -16.69 -14.97
CA ALA A 46 -7.45 -18.02 -15.55
C ALA A 46 -8.64 -18.81 -14.97
N ALA A 47 -8.94 -18.63 -13.67
CA ALA A 47 -10.01 -19.38 -13.00
C ALA A 47 -10.69 -18.56 -11.88
N PRO A 48 -11.51 -17.53 -12.21
CA PRO A 48 -12.05 -16.60 -11.22
C PRO A 48 -12.84 -17.28 -10.09
N THR A 49 -13.70 -18.23 -10.46
CA THR A 49 -14.59 -18.93 -9.51
C THR A 49 -13.82 -19.79 -8.50
N ALA A 50 -12.59 -20.20 -8.80
CA ALA A 50 -11.76 -20.99 -7.89
C ALA A 50 -11.22 -20.18 -6.70
N TYR A 51 -11.26 -18.85 -6.80
CA TYR A 51 -10.80 -17.93 -5.77
C TYR A 51 -11.94 -17.13 -5.11
N SER A 52 -13.20 -17.46 -5.44
CA SER A 52 -14.37 -16.88 -4.78
C SER A 52 -14.33 -17.08 -3.27
N GLY A 53 -14.63 -16.02 -2.52
CA GLY A 53 -14.63 -16.04 -1.05
C GLY A 53 -13.26 -15.88 -0.39
N ARG A 54 -12.18 -15.76 -1.17
CA ARG A 54 -10.84 -15.43 -0.64
C ARG A 54 -10.63 -13.92 -0.55
N THR A 55 -9.85 -13.50 0.43
CA THR A 55 -9.32 -12.13 0.51
C THR A 55 -7.96 -12.10 -0.16
N VAL A 56 -7.79 -11.26 -1.17
CA VAL A 56 -6.56 -11.13 -1.96
C VAL A 56 -6.15 -9.66 -2.07
N LEU A 57 -4.86 -9.41 -2.27
CA LEU A 57 -4.33 -8.08 -2.55
C LEU A 57 -4.09 -7.92 -4.05
N LEU A 58 -4.74 -6.93 -4.66
CA LEU A 58 -4.60 -6.60 -6.08
C LEU A 58 -4.08 -5.17 -6.22
N GLY A 59 -3.11 -4.98 -7.12
CA GLY A 59 -2.57 -3.68 -7.47
C GLY A 59 -3.03 -3.21 -8.85
N GLY A 60 -3.28 -1.92 -9.00
CA GLY A 60 -3.62 -1.29 -10.27
C GLY A 60 -4.41 0.00 -10.11
N GLU A 61 -4.72 0.65 -11.22
CA GLU A 61 -5.54 1.86 -11.22
C GLU A 61 -7.02 1.49 -11.30
N ILE A 62 -7.84 2.02 -10.40
CA ILE A 62 -9.29 1.80 -10.43
C ILE A 62 -9.90 2.66 -11.54
N LEU A 63 -10.39 2.02 -12.59
CA LEU A 63 -11.08 2.68 -13.70
C LEU A 63 -12.55 2.97 -13.38
N SER A 64 -13.21 2.03 -12.68
CA SER A 64 -14.60 2.20 -12.25
C SER A 64 -14.95 1.35 -11.03
N ALA A 65 -15.93 1.84 -10.25
CA ALA A 65 -16.54 1.10 -9.15
C ALA A 65 -18.06 1.28 -9.23
N LYS A 66 -18.79 0.18 -9.42
CA LYS A 66 -20.26 0.20 -9.56
C LYS A 66 -20.91 -0.80 -8.62
N ARG A 67 -21.85 -0.33 -7.80
CA ARG A 67 -22.73 -1.21 -7.02
C ARG A 67 -23.68 -1.95 -7.97
N THR A 68 -23.70 -3.27 -7.87
CA THR A 68 -24.65 -4.18 -8.53
C THR A 68 -25.61 -4.77 -7.49
N SER A 69 -26.55 -5.63 -7.88
CA SER A 69 -27.35 -6.42 -6.92
C SER A 69 -26.46 -7.31 -6.05
N ASP A 70 -25.45 -7.92 -6.66
CA ASP A 70 -24.69 -9.03 -6.06
C ASP A 70 -23.40 -8.56 -5.35
N GLY A 71 -23.01 -7.30 -5.52
CA GLY A 71 -21.81 -6.76 -4.88
C GLY A 71 -21.39 -5.41 -5.44
N THR A 72 -20.11 -5.11 -5.34
CA THR A 72 -19.48 -3.99 -6.03
C THR A 72 -18.59 -4.55 -7.13
N LYS A 73 -18.83 -4.14 -8.37
CA LYS A 73 -17.94 -4.45 -9.48
C LYS A 73 -16.87 -3.37 -9.56
N PHE A 74 -15.61 -3.79 -9.48
CA PHE A 74 -14.45 -2.94 -9.73
C PHE A 74 -13.86 -3.28 -11.10
N GLU A 75 -13.50 -2.26 -11.86
CA GLU A 75 -12.67 -2.40 -13.06
C GLU A 75 -11.30 -1.82 -12.74
N ILE A 76 -10.27 -2.67 -12.80
CA ILE A 76 -8.91 -2.33 -12.40
C ILE A 76 -8.01 -2.47 -13.64
N LEU A 77 -7.30 -1.41 -13.98
CA LEU A 77 -6.23 -1.43 -14.97
C LEU A 77 -4.98 -1.99 -14.33
N GLN A 78 -4.52 -3.14 -14.84
CA GLN A 78 -3.24 -3.69 -14.43
C GLN A 78 -2.11 -2.86 -15.04
N LEU A 79 -1.41 -2.12 -14.18
CA LEU A 79 -0.18 -1.42 -14.55
C LEU A 79 1.03 -2.35 -14.38
N PRO A 80 2.11 -2.17 -15.14
CA PRO A 80 3.36 -2.90 -14.90
C PRO A 80 3.86 -2.59 -13.49
N VAL A 81 3.92 -3.60 -12.63
CA VAL A 81 4.44 -3.46 -11.27
C VAL A 81 5.97 -3.45 -11.36
N SER A 82 6.59 -2.28 -11.29
CA SER A 82 8.04 -2.18 -11.05
C SER A 82 8.31 -2.16 -9.54
N LYS A 83 9.48 -2.61 -9.10
CA LYS A 83 9.86 -2.56 -7.66
C LYS A 83 9.84 -1.12 -7.11
N GLU A 84 9.87 -0.12 -7.98
CA GLU A 84 9.77 1.31 -7.61
C GLU A 84 8.33 1.80 -7.43
N ASN A 85 7.32 1.02 -7.83
CA ASN A 85 5.90 1.33 -7.67
C ASN A 85 5.15 0.11 -7.11
N PRO A 86 5.26 -0.18 -5.81
CA PRO A 86 4.34 -1.10 -5.15
C PRO A 86 2.89 -0.61 -5.33
N PRO A 87 1.88 -1.49 -5.22
CA PRO A 87 0.50 -1.04 -5.25
C PRO A 87 0.26 0.01 -4.16
N GLU A 88 -0.07 1.23 -4.57
CA GLU A 88 -0.65 2.25 -3.70
C GLU A 88 -2.14 1.97 -3.44
#